data_AF-Q8WSR7-F1
#
_entry.id   AF-Q8WSR7-F1
#
_cell.length_a   1.000
_cell.length_b   1.000
_cell.length_c   1.000
_cell.angle_alpha   90.00
_cell.angle_beta   90.00
_cell.angle_gamma   90.00
#
_symmetry.space_group_name_H-M   'P 1'
#
loop_
_entity.id
_entity.type
_entity.pdbx_description
1 polymer ?
#
loop_
_entity_poly.entity_id
_entity_poly.type
_entity_poly.pdbx_seq_one_letter_code
_entity_poly.pdbx_strand_id
1 'polypeptide(L)'
;MMIKYITIAILFIASLVKADLQFSLCPTCVDFINNDMGDLEKIISGGIATSCGAVCSLLPNNIEQGACNLLCDIVGIDEFLKVFNNIGEDADPVWICEELTVCPKNQNSNATVLTSDVSPASGPHGTTFTIGVAYKVESTLGTGEVAVMVTDPTGSNGFGDAQLIVNTQPGQYSTSFSFAATPSEDEQFPAGVYQVQLMICEGSCGAKHSVTFNSVYANFTVTSGPSVTGQMTGTGSGSGSGSGSSSGAAYLRY
;
A
#
# COMPACT_ATOMS: atom_id res chain seq x y z
N MET A 1 34.02 35.73 9.78
CA MET A 1 34.01 34.65 8.76
C MET A 1 33.36 33.35 9.28
N MET A 2 33.38 33.03 10.59
CA MET A 2 32.77 31.80 11.15
C MET A 2 31.22 31.73 11.12
N ILE A 3 30.50 32.85 11.22
CA ILE A 3 29.02 32.86 11.26
C ILE A 3 28.36 32.30 9.99
N LYS A 4 29.00 32.42 8.81
CA LYS A 4 28.44 31.89 7.55
C LYS A 4 28.48 30.37 7.47
N TYR A 5 29.46 29.71 8.11
CA TYR A 5 29.55 28.25 8.09
C TYR A 5 28.48 27.60 8.98
N ILE A 6 28.12 28.26 10.09
CA ILE A 6 27.09 27.77 11.02
C ILE A 6 25.70 27.81 10.36
N THR A 7 25.34 28.90 9.66
CA THR A 7 24.04 28.97 8.96
C THR A 7 23.92 27.96 7.83
N ILE A 8 24.98 27.74 7.04
CA ILE A 8 24.98 26.72 6.00
C ILE A 8 24.80 25.32 6.61
N ALA A 9 25.53 24.99 7.69
CA ALA A 9 25.38 23.70 8.37
C ALA A 9 23.97 23.49 8.93
N ILE A 10 23.36 24.51 9.55
CA ILE A 10 21.98 24.42 10.07
C ILE A 10 20.97 24.17 8.94
N LEU A 11 21.13 24.84 7.79
CA LEU A 11 20.25 24.63 6.63
C LEU A 11 20.38 23.21 6.06
N PHE A 12 21.60 22.67 5.98
CA PHE A 12 21.80 21.28 5.56
C PHE A 12 21.16 20.28 6.53
N ILE A 13 21.28 20.50 7.84
CA ILE A 13 20.65 19.64 8.85
C ILE A 13 19.12 19.71 8.73
N ALA A 14 18.54 20.91 8.58
CA ALA A 14 17.10 21.07 8.45
C ALA A 14 16.53 20.35 7.21
N SER A 15 17.24 20.38 6.07
CA SER A 15 16.84 19.66 4.87
C SER A 15 16.89 18.14 5.04
N LEU A 16 17.93 17.61 5.70
CA LEU A 16 18.03 16.17 5.98
C LEU A 16 16.89 15.71 6.91
N VAL A 17 16.64 16.46 7.99
CA VAL A 17 15.54 16.15 8.93
C VAL A 17 14.18 16.19 8.24
N LYS A 18 13.96 17.12 7.30
CA LYS A 18 12.69 17.19 6.55
C LYS A 18 12.50 15.97 5.64
N ALA A 19 13.54 15.55 4.93
CA ALA A 19 13.46 14.39 4.05
C ALA A 19 13.20 13.10 4.84
N ASP A 20 13.95 12.87 5.93
CA ASP A 20 13.77 11.70 6.80
C ASP A 20 12.37 11.63 7.42
N LEU A 21 11.83 12.80 7.84
CA LEU A 21 10.47 12.87 8.37
C LEU A 21 9.43 12.54 7.30
N GLN A 22 9.56 13.09 6.07
CA GLN A 22 8.64 12.80 4.97
C GLN A 22 8.59 11.31 4.65
N PHE A 23 9.74 10.64 4.50
CA PHE A 23 9.79 9.21 4.23
C PHE A 23 9.16 8.38 5.36
N SER A 24 9.35 8.79 6.62
CA SER A 24 8.77 8.07 7.76
C SER A 24 7.24 8.18 7.83
N LEU A 25 6.66 9.24 7.26
CA LEU A 25 5.23 9.51 7.30
C LEU A 25 4.47 8.95 6.09
N CYS A 26 5.17 8.58 5.01
CA CYS A 26 4.53 8.02 3.82
C CYS A 26 3.67 6.77 4.15
N PRO A 27 4.18 5.75 4.88
CA PRO A 27 3.33 4.63 5.29
C PRO A 27 2.12 5.06 6.12
N THR A 28 2.31 5.96 7.11
CA THR A 28 1.21 6.47 7.93
C THR A 28 0.16 7.20 7.10
N CYS A 29 0.58 7.96 6.08
CA CYS A 29 -0.34 8.60 5.15
C CYS A 29 -1.12 7.56 4.34
N VAL A 30 -0.43 6.60 3.72
CA VAL A 30 -1.07 5.58 2.88
C VAL A 30 -2.04 4.74 3.71
N ASP A 31 -1.67 4.34 4.92
CA ASP A 31 -2.54 3.58 5.82
C ASP A 31 -3.76 4.41 6.26
N PHE A 32 -3.56 5.68 6.59
CA PHE A 32 -4.65 6.59 6.96
C PHE A 32 -5.64 6.79 5.81
N ILE A 33 -5.16 7.09 4.61
CA ILE A 33 -6.03 7.29 3.45
C ILE A 33 -6.74 5.99 3.07
N ASN A 34 -6.07 4.83 3.12
CA ASN A 34 -6.70 3.53 2.89
C ASN A 34 -7.90 3.25 3.81
N ASN A 35 -7.79 3.61 5.09
CA ASN A 35 -8.80 3.29 6.08
C ASN A 35 -9.92 4.35 6.19
N ASP A 36 -9.57 5.63 6.02
CA ASP A 36 -10.43 6.74 6.44
C ASP A 36 -10.92 7.62 5.28
N MET A 37 -10.51 7.37 4.03
CA MET A 37 -10.90 8.22 2.88
C MET A 37 -12.42 8.37 2.76
N GLY A 38 -13.18 7.29 2.91
CA GLY A 38 -14.65 7.33 2.83
C GLY A 38 -15.32 8.10 3.97
N ASP A 39 -14.67 8.25 5.13
CA ASP A 39 -15.19 9.06 6.24
C ASP A 39 -14.78 10.54 6.10
N LEU A 40 -13.57 10.81 5.61
CA LEU A 40 -13.12 12.16 5.28
C LEU A 40 -14.00 12.81 4.21
N GLU A 41 -14.37 12.08 3.15
CA GLU A 41 -15.26 12.59 2.10
C GLU A 41 -16.62 13.05 2.66
N LYS A 42 -17.19 12.27 3.60
CA LYS A 42 -18.44 12.62 4.28
C LYS A 42 -18.29 13.85 5.16
N ILE A 43 -17.19 13.93 5.91
CA ILE A 43 -16.89 15.05 6.80
C ILE A 43 -16.72 16.36 6.00
N ILE A 44 -15.93 16.32 4.93
CA ILE A 44 -15.61 17.50 4.11
C ILE A 44 -16.84 18.00 3.35
N SER A 45 -17.68 17.09 2.85
CA SER A 45 -18.98 17.42 2.25
C SER A 45 -19.94 18.14 3.22
N GLY A 46 -19.73 18.00 4.54
CA GLY A 46 -20.54 18.63 5.58
C GLY A 46 -20.31 20.15 5.75
N GLY A 47 -19.32 20.74 5.07
CA GLY A 47 -19.15 22.20 4.99
C GLY A 47 -18.56 22.89 6.23
N ILE A 48 -18.02 22.14 7.21
CA ILE A 48 -17.37 22.69 8.41
C ILE A 48 -15.87 22.36 8.37
N ALA A 49 -15.09 23.14 7.63
CA ALA A 49 -13.65 22.92 7.56
C ALA A 49 -12.88 24.25 7.64
N THR A 50 -12.60 24.72 8.86
CA THR A 50 -11.81 25.95 9.09
C THR A 50 -10.38 25.67 9.55
N SER A 51 -10.09 24.46 10.04
CA SER A 51 -8.78 24.07 10.56
C SER A 51 -8.61 22.55 10.55
N CYS A 52 -7.35 22.10 10.58
CA CYS A 52 -7.01 20.68 10.69
C CYS A 52 -7.66 20.03 11.92
N GLY A 53 -7.51 20.66 13.10
CA GLY A 53 -8.15 20.19 14.33
C GLY A 53 -9.66 20.02 14.22
N ALA A 54 -10.36 20.96 13.58
CA ALA A 54 -11.81 20.86 13.40
C ALA A 54 -12.19 19.68 12.50
N VAL A 55 -11.55 19.54 11.34
CA VAL A 55 -11.82 18.46 10.38
C VAL A 55 -11.48 17.11 11.01
N CYS A 56 -10.29 16.98 11.57
CA CYS A 56 -9.78 15.73 12.10
C CYS A 56 -10.51 15.29 13.37
N SER A 57 -11.03 16.21 14.21
CA SER A 57 -11.82 15.86 15.40
C SER A 57 -13.14 15.15 15.10
N LEU A 58 -13.58 15.18 13.84
CA LEU A 58 -14.82 14.54 13.40
C LEU A 58 -14.62 13.06 13.02
N LEU A 59 -13.36 12.59 12.93
CA LEU A 59 -13.06 11.17 12.72
C LEU A 59 -13.40 10.36 13.97
N PRO A 60 -13.85 9.11 13.81
CA PRO A 60 -14.39 8.31 14.91
C PRO A 60 -13.33 7.89 15.93
N ASN A 61 -12.08 7.61 15.52
CA ASN A 61 -11.05 7.12 16.43
C ASN A 61 -9.90 8.10 16.66
N ASN A 62 -9.46 8.24 17.92
CA ASN A 62 -8.38 9.16 18.32
C ASN A 62 -7.04 8.94 17.57
N ILE A 63 -6.76 7.72 17.13
CA ILE A 63 -5.54 7.41 16.36
C ILE A 63 -5.63 8.05 14.96
N GLU A 64 -6.77 7.90 14.30
CA GLU A 64 -7.08 8.50 12.99
C GLU A 64 -7.12 10.03 13.11
N GLN A 65 -7.70 10.57 14.19
CA GLN A 65 -7.64 12.00 14.48
C GLN A 65 -6.19 12.50 14.60
N GLY A 66 -5.31 11.71 15.23
CA GLY A 66 -3.90 12.01 15.37
C GLY A 66 -3.16 12.00 14.04
N ALA A 67 -3.37 10.96 13.22
CA ALA A 67 -2.78 10.86 11.88
C ALA A 67 -3.28 11.98 10.95
N CYS A 68 -4.59 12.24 10.93
CA CYS A 68 -5.21 13.33 10.20
C CYS A 68 -4.61 14.68 10.60
N ASN A 69 -4.54 14.99 11.90
CA ASN A 69 -3.99 16.26 12.37
C ASN A 69 -2.52 16.39 11.97
N LEU A 70 -1.74 15.32 12.12
CA LEU A 70 -0.34 15.32 11.73
C LEU A 70 -0.16 15.59 10.23
N LEU A 71 -0.90 14.89 9.38
CA LEU A 71 -0.81 15.08 7.92
C LEU A 71 -1.27 16.48 7.51
N CYS A 72 -2.42 16.92 8.03
CA CYS A 72 -2.98 18.23 7.73
C CYS A 72 -2.10 19.38 8.25
N ASP A 73 -1.50 19.27 9.44
CA ASP A 73 -0.59 20.29 9.97
C ASP A 73 0.72 20.37 9.16
N ILE A 74 1.14 19.28 8.51
CA ILE A 74 2.32 19.24 7.64
C ILE A 74 2.04 19.91 6.30
N VAL A 75 0.88 19.64 5.68
CA VAL A 75 0.56 20.15 4.34
C VAL A 75 -0.17 21.50 4.35
N GLY A 76 -0.83 21.83 5.45
CA GLY A 76 -1.76 22.95 5.57
C GLY A 76 -3.19 22.58 5.19
N ILE A 77 -4.17 23.16 5.91
CA ILE A 77 -5.60 22.87 5.74
C ILE A 77 -6.10 23.08 4.31
N ASP A 78 -5.62 24.12 3.61
CA ASP A 78 -6.08 24.42 2.25
C ASP A 78 -5.66 23.33 1.26
N GLU A 79 -4.40 22.88 1.31
CA GLU A 79 -3.92 21.79 0.44
C GLU A 79 -4.53 20.45 0.84
N PHE A 80 -4.69 20.19 2.15
CA PHE A 80 -5.37 18.99 2.64
C PHE A 80 -6.79 18.88 2.08
N LEU A 81 -7.61 19.94 2.18
CA LEU A 81 -8.98 19.93 1.66
C LEU A 81 -9.04 19.94 0.14
N LYS A 82 -8.10 20.61 -0.53
CA LYS A 82 -8.04 20.67 -1.99
C LYS A 82 -7.80 19.30 -2.61
N VAL A 83 -7.02 18.45 -1.95
CA VAL A 83 -6.84 17.05 -2.33
C VAL A 83 -8.20 16.37 -2.33
N PHE A 84 -8.93 16.31 -1.22
CA PHE A 84 -10.24 15.61 -1.18
C PHE A 84 -11.36 16.26 -2.02
N ASN A 85 -11.32 17.57 -2.27
CA ASN A 85 -12.36 18.25 -3.07
C ASN A 85 -12.19 18.09 -4.58
N ASN A 86 -10.96 17.87 -5.08
CA ASN A 86 -10.68 17.79 -6.51
C ASN A 86 -10.37 16.38 -7.00
N ILE A 87 -10.20 15.47 -6.06
CA ILE A 87 -9.82 14.10 -6.34
C ILE A 87 -11.11 13.28 -6.36
N GLY A 88 -11.44 12.73 -7.53
CA GLY A 88 -12.59 11.84 -7.67
C GLY A 88 -12.38 10.50 -6.97
N GLU A 89 -13.44 9.70 -6.91
CA GLU A 89 -13.50 8.36 -6.29
C GLU A 89 -12.42 7.37 -6.81
N ASP A 90 -11.74 7.70 -7.91
CA ASP A 90 -10.72 6.88 -8.58
C ASP A 90 -9.28 7.09 -8.03
N ALA A 91 -9.09 7.92 -7.01
CA ALA A 91 -7.75 8.15 -6.51
C ALA A 91 -7.29 7.10 -5.53
N ASP A 92 -6.09 6.60 -5.80
CA ASP A 92 -5.43 5.69 -4.91
C ASP A 92 -4.71 6.41 -3.76
N PRO A 93 -4.61 5.75 -2.59
CA PRO A 93 -3.96 6.28 -1.40
C PRO A 93 -2.51 6.70 -1.62
N VAL A 94 -1.74 5.95 -2.42
CA VAL A 94 -0.34 6.29 -2.71
C VAL A 94 -0.27 7.62 -3.45
N TRP A 95 -1.03 7.78 -4.54
CA TRP A 95 -1.06 9.01 -5.31
C TRP A 95 -1.52 10.22 -4.48
N ILE A 96 -2.53 10.05 -3.61
CA ILE A 96 -2.97 11.11 -2.69
C ILE A 96 -1.81 11.57 -1.79
N CYS A 97 -1.11 10.63 -1.16
CA CYS A 97 0.01 10.95 -0.26
C CYS A 97 1.21 11.55 -0.99
N GLU A 98 1.35 11.23 -2.26
CA GLU A 98 2.29 11.80 -3.20
C GLU A 98 1.95 13.25 -3.60
N GLU A 99 0.68 13.57 -3.86
CA GLU A 99 0.21 14.95 -4.08
C GLU A 99 0.31 15.81 -2.81
N LEU A 100 0.07 15.20 -1.65
CA LEU A 100 0.32 15.82 -0.34
C LEU A 100 1.82 16.01 -0.04
N THR A 101 2.73 15.57 -0.92
CA THR A 101 4.19 15.67 -0.75
C THR A 101 4.74 14.92 0.48
N VAL A 102 3.94 14.00 1.03
CA VAL A 102 4.34 13.13 2.14
C VAL A 102 5.09 11.91 1.60
N CYS A 103 4.63 11.37 0.47
CA CYS A 103 5.29 10.30 -0.24
C CYS A 103 6.19 10.83 -1.38
N PRO A 104 7.41 10.29 -1.54
CA PRO A 104 8.28 10.66 -2.65
C PRO A 104 7.79 10.12 -4.00
N LYS A 105 7.95 10.90 -5.06
CA LYS A 105 7.78 10.47 -6.45
C LYS A 105 9.13 10.24 -7.12
N ASN A 106 9.24 9.28 -8.04
CA ASN A 106 10.41 9.21 -8.92
C ASN A 106 10.06 8.69 -10.31
N GLN A 107 9.82 9.63 -11.23
CA GLN A 107 9.49 9.35 -12.63
C GLN A 107 10.58 8.60 -13.43
N ASN A 108 11.79 8.44 -12.88
CA ASN A 108 12.89 7.69 -13.51
C ASN A 108 13.13 6.34 -12.82
N SER A 109 12.19 5.90 -11.97
CA SER A 109 12.28 4.64 -11.25
C SER A 109 11.99 3.45 -12.16
N ASN A 110 12.56 2.29 -11.83
CA ASN A 110 12.39 1.07 -12.61
C ASN A 110 12.72 -0.16 -11.75
N ALA A 111 11.91 -1.21 -11.90
CA ALA A 111 12.14 -2.48 -11.26
C ALA A 111 11.61 -3.64 -12.13
N THR A 112 12.05 -4.85 -11.85
CA THR A 112 11.67 -6.06 -12.59
C THR A 112 11.48 -7.22 -11.63
N VAL A 113 10.44 -8.02 -11.83
CA VAL A 113 10.25 -9.26 -11.09
C VAL A 113 11.19 -10.32 -11.66
N LEU A 114 12.01 -10.91 -10.81
CA LEU A 114 13.00 -11.94 -11.17
C LEU A 114 12.38 -13.32 -11.22
N THR A 115 11.69 -13.70 -10.14
CA THR A 115 11.07 -15.02 -9.98
C THR A 115 9.80 -14.93 -9.17
N SER A 116 8.88 -15.86 -9.43
CA SER A 116 7.70 -16.12 -8.63
C SER A 116 7.61 -17.60 -8.28
N ASP A 117 7.13 -17.89 -7.09
CA ASP A 117 6.86 -19.26 -6.64
C ASP A 117 5.60 -19.31 -5.79
N VAL A 118 4.91 -20.46 -5.81
CA VAL A 118 3.78 -20.73 -4.92
C VAL A 118 3.98 -22.07 -4.24
N SER A 119 3.96 -22.08 -2.91
CA SER A 119 4.19 -23.27 -2.09
C SER A 119 3.07 -23.46 -1.05
N PRO A 120 2.42 -24.63 -0.99
CA PRO A 120 2.56 -25.76 -1.92
C PRO A 120 1.95 -25.45 -3.30
N ALA A 121 2.37 -26.13 -4.37
CA ALA A 121 1.75 -25.94 -5.69
C ALA A 121 0.29 -26.44 -5.76
N SER A 122 -0.13 -27.27 -4.80
CA SER A 122 -1.51 -27.73 -4.66
C SER A 122 -1.84 -28.13 -3.21
N GLY A 123 -3.10 -27.94 -2.81
CA GLY A 123 -3.62 -28.38 -1.52
C GLY A 123 -5.16 -28.31 -1.44
N PRO A 124 -5.79 -28.99 -0.45
CA PRO A 124 -7.23 -28.89 -0.22
C PRO A 124 -7.67 -27.48 0.21
N HIS A 125 -8.98 -27.20 0.17
CA HIS A 125 -9.57 -26.02 0.83
C HIS A 125 -9.00 -25.81 2.25
N GLY A 126 -8.76 -24.55 2.60
CA GLY A 126 -8.12 -24.16 3.86
C GLY A 126 -6.59 -24.34 3.89
N THR A 127 -5.96 -24.86 2.83
CA THR A 127 -4.49 -24.82 2.71
C THR A 127 -4.03 -23.38 2.58
N THR A 128 -3.05 -22.99 3.38
CA THR A 128 -2.33 -21.72 3.20
C THR A 128 -1.25 -21.90 2.14
N PHE A 129 -1.37 -21.15 1.06
CA PHE A 129 -0.41 -21.02 -0.02
C PHE A 129 0.49 -19.81 0.25
N THR A 130 1.79 -20.02 0.29
CA THR A 130 2.78 -18.94 0.32
C THR A 130 3.17 -18.59 -1.11
N ILE A 131 2.97 -17.33 -1.48
CA ILE A 131 3.28 -16.78 -2.80
C ILE A 131 4.55 -15.94 -2.65
N GLY A 132 5.68 -16.48 -3.09
CA GLY A 132 6.97 -15.79 -3.08
C GLY A 132 7.19 -14.95 -4.33
N VAL A 133 7.79 -13.77 -4.15
CA VAL A 133 8.24 -12.92 -5.25
C VAL A 133 9.63 -12.37 -4.95
N ALA A 134 10.55 -12.58 -5.88
CA ALA A 134 11.85 -11.90 -5.89
C ALA A 134 11.86 -10.87 -7.00
N TYR A 135 12.38 -9.67 -6.71
CA TYR A 135 12.42 -8.57 -7.66
C TYR A 135 13.74 -7.80 -7.55
N LYS A 136 14.08 -7.09 -8.62
CA LYS A 136 15.26 -6.24 -8.72
C LYS A 136 14.83 -4.80 -8.95
N VAL A 137 15.33 -3.91 -8.13
CA VAL A 137 15.23 -2.46 -8.32
C VAL A 137 16.45 -2.02 -9.12
N GLU A 138 16.23 -1.44 -10.30
CA GLU A 138 17.29 -1.01 -11.23
C GLU A 138 17.68 0.45 -10.98
N SER A 139 16.72 1.29 -10.61
CA SER A 139 16.90 2.67 -10.18
C SER A 139 16.04 2.94 -8.95
N THR A 140 16.49 3.84 -8.06
CA THR A 140 15.80 4.13 -6.79
C THR A 140 14.31 4.40 -7.02
N LEU A 141 13.44 3.69 -6.32
CA LEU A 141 11.99 3.90 -6.43
C LEU A 141 11.55 5.12 -5.63
N GLY A 142 10.47 5.77 -6.05
CA GLY A 142 9.72 6.73 -5.23
C GLY A 142 8.88 5.97 -4.21
N THR A 143 7.56 6.13 -4.29
CA THR A 143 6.60 5.27 -3.59
C THR A 143 5.94 4.33 -4.59
N GLY A 144 5.80 3.08 -4.19
CA GLY A 144 5.24 2.05 -5.05
C GLY A 144 4.77 0.85 -4.25
N GLU A 145 4.34 -0.18 -4.97
CA GLU A 145 3.85 -1.41 -4.38
C GLU A 145 4.48 -2.62 -5.05
N VAL A 146 4.71 -3.66 -4.25
CA VAL A 146 4.74 -5.04 -4.74
C VAL A 146 3.37 -5.63 -4.45
N ALA A 147 2.63 -6.02 -5.48
CA ALA A 147 1.27 -6.51 -5.33
C ALA A 147 1.13 -7.95 -5.81
N VAL A 148 0.19 -8.66 -5.19
CA VAL A 148 -0.30 -9.95 -5.63
C VAL A 148 -1.79 -9.84 -5.92
N MET A 149 -2.21 -10.45 -7.02
CA MET A 149 -3.61 -10.66 -7.32
C MET A 149 -3.84 -12.14 -7.61
N VAL A 150 -4.82 -12.72 -6.95
CA VAL A 150 -5.23 -14.12 -7.10
C VAL A 150 -6.60 -14.14 -7.74
N THR A 151 -6.70 -14.70 -8.95
CA THR A 151 -7.96 -14.88 -9.66
C THR A 151 -8.42 -16.33 -9.54
N ASP A 152 -9.70 -16.51 -9.23
CA ASP A 152 -10.28 -17.84 -9.08
C ASP A 152 -10.37 -18.60 -10.44
N PRO A 153 -10.62 -19.92 -10.42
CA PRO A 153 -10.74 -20.73 -11.64
C PRO A 153 -11.85 -20.30 -12.60
N THR A 154 -12.81 -19.49 -12.15
CA THR A 154 -13.91 -19.01 -12.98
C THR A 154 -13.59 -17.69 -13.66
N GLY A 155 -12.57 -16.97 -13.19
CA GLY A 155 -12.24 -15.61 -13.62
C GLY A 155 -13.17 -14.54 -13.05
N SER A 156 -14.11 -14.91 -12.16
CA SER A 156 -15.15 -13.99 -11.67
C SER A 156 -14.72 -13.24 -10.41
N ASN A 157 -13.89 -13.87 -9.58
CA ASN A 157 -13.45 -13.30 -8.31
C ASN A 157 -11.94 -13.09 -8.32
N GLY A 158 -11.52 -11.93 -7.81
CA GLY A 158 -10.12 -11.53 -7.65
C GLY A 158 -9.84 -11.11 -6.20
N PHE A 159 -8.71 -11.57 -5.66
CA PHE A 159 -8.27 -11.28 -4.31
C PHE A 159 -6.88 -10.63 -4.38
N GLY A 160 -6.75 -9.41 -3.85
CA GLY A 160 -5.52 -8.63 -3.92
C GLY A 160 -4.90 -8.39 -2.54
N ASP A 161 -3.58 -8.30 -2.52
CA ASP A 161 -2.81 -7.74 -1.40
C ASP A 161 -1.59 -7.01 -1.97
N ALA A 162 -1.07 -6.03 -1.23
CA ALA A 162 0.07 -5.24 -1.66
C ALA A 162 0.97 -4.85 -0.49
N GLN A 163 2.28 -4.81 -0.75
CA GLN A 163 3.26 -4.28 0.17
C GLN A 163 3.77 -2.94 -0.36
N LEU A 164 3.58 -1.90 0.44
CA LEU A 164 4.15 -0.57 0.19
C LEU A 164 5.69 -0.63 0.24
N ILE A 165 6.33 -0.04 -0.76
CA ILE A 165 7.77 0.17 -0.84
C ILE A 165 8.05 1.66 -1.06
N VAL A 166 8.94 2.23 -0.25
CA VAL A 166 9.22 3.67 -0.23
C VAL A 166 10.72 3.90 -0.34
N ASN A 167 11.14 4.79 -1.24
CA ASN A 167 12.53 5.20 -1.44
C ASN A 167 13.51 4.01 -1.55
N THR A 168 13.06 2.93 -2.22
CA THR A 168 13.79 1.66 -2.25
C THR A 168 14.98 1.78 -3.19
N GLN A 169 16.18 1.51 -2.67
CA GLN A 169 17.44 1.66 -3.43
C GLN A 169 17.64 0.52 -4.44
N PRO A 170 18.51 0.71 -5.46
CA PRO A 170 18.86 -0.37 -6.39
C PRO A 170 19.41 -1.60 -5.66
N GLY A 171 18.89 -2.77 -6.00
CA GLY A 171 19.19 -4.01 -5.29
C GLY A 171 18.26 -5.15 -5.65
N GLN A 172 18.48 -6.31 -5.05
CA GLN A 172 17.57 -7.45 -5.14
C GLN A 172 16.85 -7.63 -3.80
N TYR A 173 15.55 -7.88 -3.90
CA TYR A 173 14.65 -7.99 -2.77
C TYR A 173 13.72 -9.18 -2.96
N SER A 174 13.12 -9.62 -1.88
CA SER A 174 12.10 -10.65 -1.90
C SER A 174 11.03 -10.35 -0.87
N THR A 175 9.78 -10.66 -1.20
CA THR A 175 8.67 -10.66 -0.25
C THR A 175 7.78 -11.87 -0.50
N SER A 176 6.84 -12.13 0.40
CA SER A 176 5.91 -13.24 0.30
C SER A 176 4.53 -12.86 0.81
N PHE A 177 3.50 -13.33 0.12
CA PHE A 177 2.11 -13.20 0.50
C PHE A 177 1.56 -14.56 0.94
N SER A 178 0.52 -14.55 1.77
CA SER A 178 -0.19 -15.77 2.17
C SER A 178 -1.61 -15.73 1.68
N PHE A 179 -2.08 -16.79 1.03
CA PHE A 179 -3.44 -16.92 0.55
C PHE A 179 -4.06 -18.23 1.03
N ALA A 180 -5.30 -18.19 1.51
CA ALA A 180 -6.04 -19.39 1.89
C ALA A 180 -7.44 -19.34 1.28
N ALA A 181 -7.74 -20.31 0.42
CA ALA A 181 -9.08 -20.53 -0.13
C ALA A 181 -9.93 -21.27 0.91
N THR A 182 -10.57 -20.53 1.80
CA THR A 182 -11.47 -21.07 2.82
C THR A 182 -12.92 -20.75 2.47
N PRO A 183 -13.71 -21.73 1.99
CA PRO A 183 -15.10 -21.51 1.66
C PRO A 183 -15.92 -20.96 2.83
N SER A 184 -16.76 -19.97 2.56
CA SER A 184 -17.79 -19.43 3.45
C SER A 184 -19.13 -19.36 2.72
N GLU A 185 -20.20 -18.91 3.39
CA GLU A 185 -21.50 -18.68 2.74
C GLU A 185 -21.42 -17.57 1.68
N ASP A 186 -20.54 -16.58 1.90
CA ASP A 186 -20.36 -15.42 1.03
C ASP A 186 -19.33 -15.66 -0.08
N GLU A 187 -18.34 -16.52 0.14
CA GLU A 187 -17.22 -16.76 -0.77
C GLU A 187 -16.95 -18.26 -0.94
N GLN A 188 -17.35 -18.82 -2.08
CA GLN A 188 -17.40 -20.27 -2.28
C GLN A 188 -16.03 -20.91 -2.56
N PHE A 189 -15.04 -20.13 -3.02
CA PHE A 189 -13.72 -20.58 -3.46
C PHE A 189 -13.73 -21.91 -4.25
N PRO A 190 -14.10 -21.88 -5.55
CA PRO A 190 -14.24 -23.10 -6.33
C PRO A 190 -12.90 -23.84 -6.47
N ALA A 191 -12.94 -25.16 -6.32
CA ALA A 191 -11.77 -26.00 -6.58
C ALA A 191 -11.31 -25.86 -8.04
N GLY A 192 -10.00 -25.82 -8.26
CA GLY A 192 -9.41 -25.64 -9.58
C GLY A 192 -8.06 -24.92 -9.54
N VAL A 193 -7.63 -24.46 -10.72
CA VAL A 193 -6.38 -23.71 -10.88
C VAL A 193 -6.66 -22.23 -10.65
N TYR A 194 -6.03 -21.68 -9.61
CA TYR A 194 -6.01 -20.25 -9.33
C TYR A 194 -4.83 -19.61 -10.05
N GLN A 195 -5.08 -18.47 -10.69
CA GLN A 195 -4.05 -17.68 -11.34
C GLN A 195 -3.52 -16.62 -10.37
N VAL A 196 -2.21 -16.52 -10.25
CA VAL A 196 -1.53 -15.49 -9.48
C VAL A 196 -0.87 -14.53 -10.45
N GLN A 197 -1.18 -13.25 -10.34
CA GLN A 197 -0.44 -12.16 -10.96
C GLN A 197 0.37 -11.45 -9.89
N LEU A 198 1.68 -11.32 -10.10
CA LEU A 198 2.58 -10.55 -9.25
C LEU A 198 3.02 -9.32 -10.02
N MET A 199 2.98 -8.16 -9.37
CA MET A 199 3.27 -6.87 -9.99
C MET A 199 4.22 -6.06 -9.11
N ILE A 200 5.05 -5.24 -9.75
CA ILE A 200 5.79 -4.15 -9.10
C ILE A 200 5.49 -2.84 -9.82
N CYS A 201 5.07 -1.82 -9.06
CA CYS A 201 4.54 -0.57 -9.60
C CYS A 201 5.13 0.65 -8.90
N GLU A 202 5.20 1.78 -9.60
CA GLU A 202 5.18 3.13 -8.98
C GLU A 202 3.72 3.52 -8.75
N GLY A 203 3.36 4.01 -7.57
CA GLY A 203 1.96 4.15 -7.17
C GLY A 203 1.31 2.82 -6.73
N SER A 204 -0.01 2.85 -6.51
CA SER A 204 -0.77 1.64 -6.18
C SER A 204 -1.01 0.76 -7.42
N CYS A 205 -0.66 -0.52 -7.34
CA CYS A 205 -0.72 -1.39 -8.51
C CYS A 205 -2.16 -1.52 -9.07
N GLY A 206 -2.33 -1.25 -10.37
CA GLY A 206 -3.62 -1.29 -11.06
C GLY A 206 -4.43 0.01 -10.95
N ALA A 207 -3.98 0.99 -10.18
CA ALA A 207 -4.62 2.29 -10.08
C ALA A 207 -4.32 3.18 -11.29
N LYS A 208 -5.20 4.16 -11.54
CA LYS A 208 -5.12 5.09 -12.68
C LYS A 208 -3.84 5.94 -12.69
N HIS A 209 -3.35 6.35 -11.53
CA HIS A 209 -2.16 7.20 -11.40
C HIS A 209 -0.88 6.41 -11.12
N SER A 210 -0.90 5.10 -11.39
CA SER A 210 0.23 4.19 -11.19
C SER A 210 0.91 3.80 -12.51
N VAL A 211 2.14 3.31 -12.40
CA VAL A 211 2.88 2.69 -13.50
C VAL A 211 3.34 1.31 -13.07
N THR A 212 2.81 0.26 -13.68
CA THR A 212 3.35 -1.10 -13.51
C THR A 212 4.64 -1.25 -14.31
N PHE A 213 5.77 -1.49 -13.63
CA PHE A 213 7.05 -1.73 -14.31
C PHE A 213 7.11 -3.12 -14.93
N ASN A 214 6.69 -4.13 -14.16
CA ASN A 214 6.75 -5.50 -14.57
C ASN A 214 5.69 -6.34 -13.86
N SER A 215 5.22 -7.37 -14.56
CA SER A 215 4.29 -8.36 -14.03
C SER A 215 4.68 -9.77 -14.49
N VAL A 216 4.44 -10.75 -13.62
CA VAL A 216 4.63 -12.17 -13.90
C VAL A 216 3.43 -12.96 -13.39
N TYR A 217 3.26 -14.17 -13.94
CA TYR A 217 2.17 -15.06 -13.55
C TYR A 217 2.71 -16.34 -12.94
N ALA A 218 1.99 -16.85 -11.94
CA ALA A 218 2.16 -18.18 -11.39
C ALA A 218 0.76 -18.81 -11.23
N ASN A 219 0.70 -20.10 -10.89
CA ASN A 219 -0.57 -20.76 -10.62
C ASN A 219 -0.41 -21.73 -9.44
N PHE A 220 -1.50 -22.00 -8.73
CA PHE A 220 -1.60 -23.10 -7.78
C PHE A 220 -2.98 -23.76 -7.88
N THR A 221 -3.08 -24.99 -7.43
CA THR A 221 -4.32 -25.77 -7.54
C THR A 221 -4.95 -26.01 -6.18
N VAL A 222 -6.15 -25.49 -5.99
CA VAL A 222 -7.00 -25.80 -4.85
C VAL A 222 -7.81 -27.04 -5.18
N THR A 223 -7.62 -28.11 -4.42
CA THR A 223 -8.39 -29.34 -4.57
C THR A 223 -9.61 -29.33 -3.64
N SER A 224 -10.66 -30.04 -4.02
CA SER A 224 -11.79 -30.29 -3.12
C SER A 224 -11.29 -30.96 -1.83
N GLY A 225 -11.43 -30.27 -0.69
CA GLY A 225 -11.19 -30.82 0.64
C GLY A 225 -12.49 -30.95 1.43
N PRO A 226 -12.48 -31.59 2.62
CA PRO A 226 -13.58 -31.39 3.56
C PRO A 226 -13.68 -29.89 3.87
N SER A 227 -14.87 -29.30 3.77
CA SER A 227 -15.08 -27.88 4.10
C SER A 227 -14.61 -27.61 5.53
N VAL A 228 -13.57 -26.80 5.72
CA VAL A 228 -13.13 -26.33 7.03
C VAL A 228 -13.25 -24.81 7.05
N THR A 229 -13.99 -24.29 8.02
CA THR A 229 -14.19 -22.85 8.26
C THR A 229 -12.93 -22.28 8.93
N GLY A 230 -12.27 -21.28 8.33
CA GLY A 230 -10.96 -20.79 8.77
C GLY A 230 -10.63 -19.38 8.24
N GLN A 231 -10.07 -18.56 9.12
CA GLN A 231 -9.88 -17.12 9.03
C GLN A 231 -8.45 -16.74 8.58
N MET A 232 -8.29 -15.63 7.85
CA MET A 232 -6.96 -15.08 7.52
C MET A 232 -6.30 -14.45 8.75
N THR A 233 -4.99 -14.70 8.94
CA THR A 233 -4.13 -13.85 9.78
C THR A 233 -2.75 -13.70 9.12
N GLY A 234 -2.25 -12.46 9.05
CA GLY A 234 -0.87 -12.17 8.66
C GLY A 234 0.06 -12.23 9.87
N THR A 235 1.19 -12.92 9.74
CA THR A 235 2.31 -12.82 10.71
C THR A 235 3.62 -12.66 9.95
N GLY A 236 4.04 -11.41 9.77
CA GLY A 236 5.39 -11.08 9.31
C GLY A 236 6.37 -11.10 10.46
N SER A 237 7.37 -11.97 10.42
CA SER A 237 8.58 -11.91 11.25
C SER A 237 9.79 -11.70 10.32
N GLY A 238 9.96 -10.47 9.84
CA GLY A 238 11.17 -10.03 9.15
C GLY A 238 12.00 -9.16 10.09
N SER A 239 13.22 -9.59 10.41
CA SER A 239 14.20 -8.78 11.13
C SER A 239 14.72 -7.67 10.23
N GLY A 240 13.93 -6.61 10.10
CA GLY A 240 14.33 -5.32 9.55
C GLY A 240 13.60 -4.27 10.37
N SER A 241 14.34 -3.37 11.00
CA SER A 241 13.76 -2.24 11.74
C SER A 241 12.99 -1.35 10.74
N GLY A 242 11.68 -1.54 10.65
CA GLY A 242 10.80 -0.79 9.77
C GLY A 242 9.35 -1.16 10.06
N SER A 243 8.58 -0.17 10.48
CA SER A 243 7.25 -0.20 11.06
C SER A 243 6.14 -0.72 10.13
N GLY A 244 5.26 -1.56 10.68
CA GLY A 244 3.82 -1.64 10.41
C GLY A 244 3.35 -2.11 9.03
N SER A 245 3.05 -3.41 8.89
CA SER A 245 2.10 -3.90 7.87
C SER A 245 0.68 -3.70 8.37
N SER A 246 -0.12 -2.87 7.71
CA SER A 246 -1.58 -3.01 7.74
C SER A 246 -2.03 -3.78 6.51
N SER A 247 -2.50 -5.00 6.75
CA SER A 247 -3.29 -5.80 5.83
C SER A 247 -4.64 -5.12 5.59
N GLY A 248 -4.69 -4.17 4.67
CA GLY A 248 -5.91 -3.72 4.03
C GLY A 248 -6.07 -4.56 2.78
N ALA A 249 -7.08 -5.42 2.72
CA ALA A 249 -7.50 -6.03 1.48
C ALA A 249 -7.94 -4.90 0.54
N ALA A 250 -7.01 -4.35 -0.22
CA ALA A 250 -7.32 -3.51 -1.35
C ALA A 250 -8.14 -4.39 -2.29
N TYR A 251 -9.46 -4.23 -2.23
CA TYR A 251 -10.33 -4.67 -3.30
C TYR A 251 -9.85 -3.91 -4.54
N LEU A 252 -8.95 -4.52 -5.30
CA LEU A 252 -8.60 -4.11 -6.65
C LEU A 252 -9.88 -4.31 -7.48
N ARG A 253 -10.76 -3.33 -7.44
CA ARG A 253 -11.94 -3.27 -8.29
C ARG A 253 -11.45 -2.90 -9.69
N TYR A 254 -11.52 -3.85 -10.60
CA TYR A 254 -11.59 -3.56 -12.03
C TYR A 254 -13.01 -3.11 -12.40
#